data_AF-A0A7X8HPS7-F1
#
_entry.id   AF-A0A7X8HPS7-F1
#
_cell.length_a   1.000
_cell.length_b   1.000
_cell.length_c   1.000
_cell.angle_alpha   90.00
_cell.angle_beta   90.00
_cell.angle_gamma   90.00
#
_symmetry.space_group_name_H-M   'P 1'
#
loop_
_entity.id
_entity.type
_entity.pdbx_description
1 polymer ?
#
loop_
_entity_poly.entity_id
_entity_poly.type
_entity_poly.pdbx_seq_one_letter_code
_entity_poly.pdbx_strand_id
1 'polypeptide(L)'
;MTRLGVIKESGYSYGKKRATIYRLNDGIRIIGFKRGSSFDLRVLTIGFNPKRIGLGEGALKLLRPLYEVIYVNEINESVLPFWVKMKKRGLVNKLGTIRWEPNYEYMIS
;
A
#
# COMPACT_ATOMS: atom_id res chain seq x y z
N MET A 1 17.92 -12.27 -0.28
CA MET A 1 16.70 -11.47 -0.56
C MET A 1 15.50 -12.40 -0.79
N THR A 2 15.17 -13.25 0.19
CA THR A 2 14.33 -14.45 -0.07
C THR A 2 13.00 -14.46 0.70
N ARG A 3 12.67 -13.41 1.45
CA ARG A 3 11.56 -13.46 2.43
C ARG A 3 10.16 -13.11 1.87
N LEU A 4 10.07 -12.24 0.87
CA LEU A 4 8.78 -11.71 0.39
C LEU A 4 8.03 -12.63 -0.60
N GLY A 5 8.73 -13.62 -1.18
CA GLY A 5 8.15 -14.55 -2.14
C GLY A 5 7.72 -13.88 -3.46
N VAL A 6 6.88 -14.58 -4.22
CA VAL A 6 6.32 -14.11 -5.49
C VAL A 6 5.06 -13.29 -5.23
N ILE A 7 4.89 -12.20 -5.98
CA ILE A 7 3.69 -11.38 -5.93
C ILE A 7 2.53 -12.08 -6.63
N LYS A 8 1.44 -12.38 -5.91
CA LYS A 8 0.24 -13.02 -6.44
C LYS A 8 -0.87 -12.00 -6.65
N GLU A 9 -1.35 -11.88 -7.88
CA GLU A 9 -2.44 -10.97 -8.25
C GLU A 9 -3.81 -11.67 -8.19
N SER A 10 -4.83 -10.96 -7.69
CA SER A 10 -6.23 -11.34 -7.91
C SER A 10 -7.17 -10.12 -7.89
N GLY A 11 -8.45 -10.33 -8.18
CA GLY A 11 -9.50 -9.35 -7.90
C GLY A 11 -9.80 -9.22 -6.41
N TYR A 12 -10.27 -8.04 -6.00
CA TYR A 12 -10.74 -7.72 -4.64
C TYR A 12 -11.90 -6.72 -4.69
N SER A 13 -12.89 -6.88 -3.81
CA SER A 13 -13.98 -5.90 -3.70
C SER A 13 -13.59 -4.80 -2.71
N TYR A 14 -13.38 -3.58 -3.21
CA TYR A 14 -13.09 -2.40 -2.40
C TYR A 14 -14.32 -1.48 -2.37
N GLY A 15 -15.13 -1.62 -1.31
CA GLY A 15 -16.47 -1.04 -1.27
C GLY A 15 -17.33 -1.56 -2.42
N LYS A 16 -17.88 -0.66 -3.22
CA LYS A 16 -18.70 -0.99 -4.40
C LYS A 16 -17.88 -1.20 -5.69
N LYS A 17 -16.55 -1.12 -5.63
CA LYS A 17 -15.67 -1.17 -6.83
C LYS A 17 -14.79 -2.41 -6.82
N ARG A 18 -14.48 -2.93 -8.01
CA ARG A 18 -13.50 -4.02 -8.20
C ARG A 18 -12.09 -3.43 -8.24
N ALA A 19 -11.28 -3.80 -7.26
CA ALA A 19 -9.88 -3.48 -7.13
C ALA A 19 -9.00 -4.68 -7.49
N THR A 20 -7.71 -4.43 -7.62
CA THR A 20 -6.66 -5.44 -7.68
C THR A 20 -6.04 -5.58 -6.29
N ILE A 21 -5.83 -6.82 -5.87
CA ILE A 21 -5.03 -7.14 -4.69
C ILE A 21 -3.79 -7.92 -5.12
N TYR A 22 -2.65 -7.49 -4.59
CA TYR A 22 -1.40 -8.23 -4.62
C TYR A 22 -1.12 -8.80 -3.24
N ARG A 23 -0.94 -10.12 -3.17
CA ARG A 23 -0.56 -10.83 -1.94
C ARG A 23 0.88 -11.28 -2.04
N LEU A 24 1.64 -11.02 -0.99
CA LEU A 24 3.00 -11.48 -0.82
C LEU A 24 3.08 -12.34 0.45
N ASN A 25 4.25 -12.94 0.70
CA ASN A 25 4.49 -13.65 1.96
C ASN A 25 4.36 -12.72 3.17
N ASP A 26 4.39 -13.29 4.38
CA ASP A 26 4.32 -12.55 5.65
C ASP A 26 3.03 -11.74 5.84
N GLY A 27 1.97 -12.12 5.12
CA GLY A 27 0.65 -11.49 5.21
C GLY A 27 0.57 -10.10 4.58
N ILE A 28 1.53 -9.72 3.74
CA ILE A 28 1.55 -8.41 3.09
C ILE A 28 0.52 -8.37 1.96
N ARG A 29 -0.27 -7.29 1.94
CA ARG A 29 -1.28 -7.05 0.90
C ARG A 29 -1.16 -5.63 0.38
N ILE A 30 -1.18 -5.49 -0.93
CA ILE A 30 -1.30 -4.20 -1.61
C ILE A 30 -2.63 -4.20 -2.36
N ILE A 31 -3.49 -3.21 -2.11
CA ILE A 31 -4.78 -3.06 -2.79
C ILE A 31 -4.80 -1.71 -3.49
N GLY A 32 -5.29 -1.72 -4.72
CA GLY A 32 -5.42 -0.51 -5.53
C GLY A 32 -6.14 -0.76 -6.85
N PHE A 33 -6.20 0.28 -7.67
CA PHE A 33 -6.87 0.24 -8.96
C PHE A 33 -5.87 0.38 -10.10
N LYS A 34 -5.91 -0.55 -11.06
CA LYS A 34 -5.13 -0.45 -12.30
C LYS A 34 -5.77 0.51 -13.27
N ARG A 35 -4.95 1.34 -13.93
CA ARG A 35 -5.35 2.21 -15.04
C ARG A 35 -4.22 2.28 -16.05
N GLY A 36 -4.24 1.40 -17.06
CA GLY A 36 -3.14 1.26 -18.02
C GLY A 36 -1.82 0.94 -17.32
N SER A 37 -0.77 1.71 -17.61
CA SER A 37 0.55 1.61 -16.97
C SER A 37 0.62 2.23 -15.57
N SER A 38 -0.51 2.72 -15.03
CA SER A 38 -0.57 3.34 -13.71
C SER A 38 -1.33 2.52 -12.66
N PHE A 39 -0.93 2.69 -11.41
CA PHE A 39 -1.56 2.06 -10.26
C PHE A 39 -1.90 3.08 -9.17
N ASP A 40 -3.16 3.08 -8.77
CA ASP A 40 -3.68 3.88 -7.67
C ASP A 40 -3.76 3.03 -6.41
N LEU A 41 -2.69 3.07 -5.62
CA LEU A 41 -2.53 2.34 -4.37
C LEU A 41 -3.36 3.00 -3.27
N ARG A 42 -4.23 2.21 -2.65
CA ARG A 42 -5.11 2.64 -1.54
C ARG A 42 -4.69 2.05 -0.21
N VAL A 43 -4.25 0.80 -0.22
CA VAL A 43 -3.90 0.08 1.01
C VAL A 43 -2.60 -0.68 0.81
N LEU A 44 -1.71 -0.56 1.79
CA LEU A 44 -0.59 -1.46 2.01
C LEU A 44 -0.70 -1.94 3.46
N THR A 45 -1.05 -3.22 3.65
CA THR A 45 -0.99 -3.85 4.96
C THR A 45 0.18 -4.82 5.04
N ILE A 46 0.77 -4.88 6.23
CA ILE A 46 1.70 -5.91 6.65
C ILE A 46 0.91 -6.65 7.74
N GLY A 47 0.78 -7.98 7.67
CA GLY A 47 -0.04 -8.75 8.61
C GLY A 47 0.41 -8.60 10.07
N PHE A 48 -0.14 -9.43 10.98
CA PHE A 48 0.13 -9.43 12.44
C PHE A 48 1.59 -9.74 12.85
N ASN A 49 2.55 -9.56 11.96
CA ASN A 49 3.96 -9.54 12.32
C ASN A 49 4.30 -8.26 13.10
N PRO A 50 5.10 -8.34 14.17
CA PRO A 50 5.63 -7.16 14.86
C PRO A 50 6.27 -6.24 13.83
N LYS A 51 6.14 -4.90 13.96
CA LYS A 51 6.61 -3.90 12.98
C LYS A 51 8.01 -4.26 12.44
N ARG A 52 8.08 -4.95 11.31
CA ARG A 52 9.35 -5.37 10.71
C ARG A 52 9.82 -4.28 9.77
N ILE A 53 11.00 -3.75 10.07
CA ILE A 53 11.63 -2.71 9.26
C ILE A 53 11.84 -3.23 7.84
N GLY A 54 11.43 -2.44 6.84
CA GLY A 54 11.75 -2.68 5.42
C GLY A 54 10.77 -3.55 4.63
N LEU A 55 9.78 -4.21 5.25
CA LEU A 55 8.82 -5.05 4.50
C LEU A 55 7.97 -4.23 3.52
N GLY A 56 7.45 -3.08 3.95
CA GLY A 56 6.67 -2.20 3.07
C GLY A 56 7.49 -1.69 1.88
N GLU A 57 8.76 -1.35 2.11
CA GLU A 57 9.67 -0.95 1.03
C GLU A 57 9.93 -2.11 0.06
N GLY A 58 10.21 -3.30 0.58
CA GLY A 58 10.47 -4.47 -0.25
C GLY A 58 9.24 -4.88 -1.07
N ALA A 59 8.04 -4.78 -0.51
CA ALA A 59 6.81 -5.02 -1.25
C ALA A 59 6.64 -4.01 -2.40
N LEU A 60 6.94 -2.73 -2.17
CA LEU A 60 6.91 -1.72 -3.22
C LEU A 60 7.98 -1.94 -4.29
N LYS A 61 9.17 -2.46 -3.94
CA LYS A 61 10.19 -2.84 -4.94
C LYS A 61 9.71 -3.96 -5.87
N LEU A 62 8.88 -4.87 -5.38
CA LEU A 62 8.26 -5.92 -6.21
C LEU A 62 7.09 -5.38 -7.06
N LEU A 63 6.37 -4.39 -6.55
CA LEU A 63 5.28 -3.73 -7.29
C LEU A 63 5.80 -2.77 -8.37
N ARG A 64 6.90 -2.06 -8.10
CA ARG A 64 7.40 -0.94 -8.92
C ARG A 64 7.64 -1.29 -10.39
N PRO A 65 8.18 -2.46 -10.77
CA PRO A 65 8.39 -2.82 -12.18
C PRO A 65 7.08 -3.04 -12.96
N LEU A 66 5.96 -3.28 -12.26
CA LEU A 66 4.68 -3.57 -12.90
C LEU A 66 3.96 -2.32 -13.42
N TYR A 67 4.43 -1.13 -13.04
CA TYR A 67 3.77 0.14 -13.33
C TYR A 67 4.78 1.25 -13.57
N GLU A 68 4.53 2.10 -14.57
CA GLU A 68 5.33 3.30 -14.79
C GLU A 68 5.07 4.34 -13.70
N VAL A 69 3.80 4.44 -13.28
CA VAL A 69 3.35 5.45 -12.33
C VAL A 69 2.52 4.84 -11.20
N ILE A 70 2.96 5.03 -9.97
CA ILE A 70 2.25 4.65 -8.75
C ILE A 70 1.82 5.92 -8.02
N TYR A 71 0.51 6.03 -7.78
CA TYR A 71 -0.13 7.05 -6.96
C TYR A 71 -0.53 6.42 -5.64
N VAL A 72 -0.35 7.12 -4.52
CA VAL A 72 -0.91 6.71 -3.24
C VAL A 72 -1.94 7.74 -2.81
N ASN A 73 -3.18 7.29 -2.61
CA ASN A 73 -4.29 8.13 -2.18
C ASN A 73 -4.90 7.58 -0.89
N GLU A 74 -5.73 8.38 -0.24
CA GLU A 74 -6.38 8.01 1.03
C GLU A 74 -5.38 7.69 2.15
N ILE A 75 -4.29 8.47 2.19
CA ILE A 75 -3.19 8.27 3.13
C ILE A 75 -3.66 8.61 4.54
N ASN A 76 -3.62 7.65 5.46
CA ASN A 76 -3.74 7.98 6.89
C ASN A 76 -2.53 8.81 7.32
N GLU A 77 -2.77 9.94 8.00
CA GLU A 77 -1.73 10.89 8.41
C GLU A 77 -0.62 10.24 9.24
N SER A 78 -0.95 9.27 10.10
CA SER A 78 0.03 8.54 10.94
C SER A 78 1.10 7.80 10.14
N VAL A 79 0.82 7.44 8.88
CA VAL A 79 1.74 6.74 7.98
C VAL A 79 2.26 7.62 6.84
N LEU A 80 1.92 8.91 6.82
CA LEU A 80 2.43 9.86 5.83
C LEU A 80 3.98 9.92 5.78
N PRO A 81 4.72 9.91 6.91
CA PRO A 81 6.18 9.91 6.87
C PRO A 81 6.77 8.72 6.10
N PHE A 82 6.14 7.55 6.20
CA PHE A 82 6.53 6.36 5.43
C PHE A 82 6.35 6.62 3.93
N TRP A 83 5.21 7.14 3.51
CA TRP A 83 4.92 7.39 2.09
C TRP A 83 5.80 8.49 1.49
N VAL A 84 6.10 9.55 2.25
CA VAL A 84 7.07 10.58 1.84
C VAL A 84 8.44 9.97 1.59
N LYS A 85 8.88 9.05 2.47
CA LYS A 85 10.15 8.31 2.29
C LYS A 85 10.12 7.41 1.05
N MET A 86 9.00 6.74 0.76
CA MET A 86 8.87 5.90 -0.43
C MET A 86 8.89 6.72 -1.73
N LYS A 87 8.26 7.90 -1.73
CA LYS A 87 8.33 8.85 -2.85
C LYS A 87 9.76 9.32 -3.10
N LYS A 88 10.47 9.75 -2.05
CA LYS A 88 11.89 10.17 -2.14
C LYS A 88 12.80 9.07 -2.70
N ARG A 89 12.43 7.80 -2.51
CA ARG A 89 13.15 6.63 -3.02
C ARG A 89 12.72 6.17 -4.42
N GLY A 90 11.81 6.89 -5.08
CA GLY A 90 11.32 6.55 -6.43
C GLY A 90 10.40 5.32 -6.49
N LEU A 91 9.95 4.81 -5.34
CA LEU A 91 9.05 3.66 -5.27
C LEU A 91 7.58 4.05 -5.49
N VAL A 92 7.27 5.33 -5.33
CA VAL A 92 5.96 5.95 -5.57
C VAL A 92 6.19 7.27 -6.27
N ASN A 93 5.33 7.64 -7.22
CA ASN A 93 5.47 8.85 -8.00
C ASN A 93 4.77 10.04 -7.34
N LYS A 94 3.52 9.84 -6.87
CA LYS A 94 2.71 10.93 -6.29
C LYS A 94 1.98 10.47 -5.02
N LEU A 95 1.89 11.40 -4.07
CA LEU A 95 1.04 11.30 -2.89
C LEU A 95 -0.15 12.21 -3.12
N GLY A 96 -1.35 11.66 -3.03
CA GLY A 96 -2.59 12.39 -3.21
C GLY A 96 -3.23 12.71 -1.87
N THR A 97 -4.51 12.38 -1.72
CA THR A 97 -5.30 12.81 -0.56
C THR A 97 -4.82 12.16 0.74
N ILE A 98 -4.73 12.99 1.79
CA ILE A 98 -4.57 12.54 3.17
C ILE A 98 -5.98 12.37 3.74
N ARG A 99 -6.29 11.20 4.27
CA ARG A 99 -7.49 11.00 5.09
C ARG A 99 -7.18 11.43 6.50
N TRP A 100 -7.89 12.46 6.94
CA TRP A 100 -8.01 12.79 8.36
C TRP A 100 -8.99 11.79 8.96
N GLU A 101 -8.49 10.87 9.77
CA GLU A 101 -9.33 10.15 10.71
C GLU A 101 -9.24 10.94 12.01
N PRO A 102 -10.31 11.63 12.48
CA PRO A 102 -10.31 12.11 13.85
C PRO A 102 -10.08 10.87 14.72
N ASN A 103 -9.11 10.94 15.63
CA ASN A 103 -8.87 9.89 16.60
C ASN A 103 -10.22 9.53 17.25
N TYR A 104 -10.82 8.41 16.88
CA TYR A 104 -11.74 7.72 17.76
C TYR A 104 -10.87 7.08 18.86
N GLU A 105 -10.30 7.93 19.71
CA GLU A 105 -10.05 7.54 21.09
C GLU A 105 -11.43 7.16 21.63
N TYR A 106 -11.66 5.85 21.76
CA TYR A 106 -12.64 5.21 22.62
C TYR A 106 -13.59 6.17 23.35
N MET A 107 -14.62 6.66 22.64
CA MET A 107 -15.92 6.88 23.25
C MET A 107 -16.50 5.50 23.52
N ILE A 108 -16.08 4.90 24.64
CA ILE A 108 -16.93 3.95 25.34
C ILE A 108 -17.59 4.75 26.46
N SER A 109 -18.84 5.07 26.18
CA SER A 109 -19.93 5.34 27.13
C SER A 109 -20.03 4.25 28.20
#